data_AF-A0A1G3YQ56-F1
#
_entry.id   AF-A0A1G3YQ56-F1
#
_cell.length_a   1.000
_cell.length_b   1.000
_cell.length_c   1.000
_cell.angle_alpha   90.00
_cell.angle_beta   90.00
_cell.angle_gamma   90.00
#
_symmetry.space_group_name_H-M   'P 1'
#
loop_
_entity.id
_entity.type
_entity.pdbx_description
1 polymer ?
#
loop_
_entity_poly.entity_id
_entity_poly.type
_entity_poly.pdbx_seq_one_letter_code
_entity_poly.pdbx_strand_id
1 'polypeptide(L)'
;MDMNEINELDEIIDIEIYAKEGKEPPFGKKIKYRVRIDDTHYVIDSRNPTGRELLVIAGKTPPEQYRLDQKLRGGLTKKIELDERVNLAQPGVERFMTIPLDATEG
;
A
#
# COMPACT_ATOMS: atom_id res chain seq x y z
N MET A 1 36.03 7.83 15.30
CA MET A 1 35.31 7.20 16.45
C MET A 1 33.96 6.83 15.91
N ASP A 2 33.94 5.67 15.27
CA ASP A 2 32.76 5.04 14.70
C ASP A 2 31.81 4.66 15.84
N MET A 3 30.62 5.25 15.83
CA MET A 3 29.50 4.83 16.69
C MET A 3 28.40 4.30 15.79
N ASN A 4 28.53 3.01 15.48
CA ASN A 4 27.45 2.08 15.19
C ASN A 4 26.29 2.62 14.34
N GLU A 5 26.53 2.63 13.03
CA GLU A 5 25.49 2.35 12.04
C GLU A 5 25.02 0.91 12.26
N ILE A 6 24.15 0.70 13.25
CA ILE A 6 23.44 -0.57 13.40
C ILE A 6 22.47 -0.61 12.24
N ASN A 7 22.87 -1.29 11.17
CA ASN A 7 22.01 -1.72 10.09
C ASN A 7 20.99 -2.73 10.67
N GLU A 8 20.01 -2.24 11.43
CA GLU A 8 18.85 -3.01 11.86
C GLU A 8 17.99 -3.23 10.62
N LEU A 9 18.15 -4.37 9.96
CA LEU A 9 17.40 -4.70 8.75
C LEU A 9 15.91 -4.72 9.08
N ASP A 10 15.17 -3.69 8.65
CA ASP A 10 13.71 -3.73 8.63
C ASP A 10 13.26 -4.95 7.83
N GLU A 11 12.40 -5.77 8.41
CA GLU A 11 11.83 -6.92 7.72
C GLU A 11 10.79 -6.43 6.71
N ILE A 12 11.08 -6.60 5.42
CA ILE A 12 10.14 -6.24 4.35
C ILE A 12 9.21 -7.41 4.08
N ILE A 13 7.94 -7.21 4.39
CA ILE A 13 6.87 -8.17 4.18
C ILE A 13 6.14 -7.85 2.88
N ASP A 14 6.16 -8.79 1.94
CA ASP A 14 5.33 -8.69 0.73
C ASP A 14 3.91 -9.16 1.02
N ILE A 15 2.98 -8.20 1.06
CA ILE A 15 1.59 -8.49 1.38
C ILE A 15 0.91 -9.37 0.32
N GLU A 16 1.39 -9.38 -0.93
CA GLU A 16 0.81 -10.22 -1.98
C GLU A 16 0.99 -11.71 -1.69
N ILE A 17 2.10 -12.09 -1.04
CA ILE A 17 2.39 -13.49 -0.68
C ILE A 17 1.39 -13.97 0.37
N TYR A 18 1.18 -13.18 1.43
CA TYR A 18 0.27 -13.52 2.52
C TYR A 18 -1.20 -13.51 2.06
N ALA A 19 -1.57 -12.57 1.19
CA ALA A 19 -2.90 -12.53 0.59
C ALA A 19 -3.19 -13.79 -0.25
N LYS A 20 -2.22 -14.28 -1.02
CA LYS A 20 -2.36 -15.53 -1.80
C LYS A 20 -2.51 -16.77 -0.90
N GLU A 21 -1.77 -16.83 0.19
CA GLU A 21 -1.85 -17.93 1.15
C GLU A 21 -3.07 -17.84 2.09
N GLY A 22 -3.79 -16.72 2.09
CA GLY A 22 -4.90 -16.48 3.01
C GLY A 22 -4.46 -16.35 4.47
N LYS A 23 -3.21 -15.95 4.71
CA LYS A 23 -2.64 -15.75 6.04
C LYS A 23 -2.56 -14.26 6.37
N GLU A 24 -2.53 -13.94 7.66
CA GLU A 24 -2.21 -12.60 8.13
C GLU A 24 -0.68 -12.42 8.15
N PRO A 25 -0.13 -11.33 7.58
CA PRO A 25 1.29 -11.02 7.69
C PRO A 25 1.67 -10.63 9.13
N PRO A 26 2.93 -10.89 9.53
CA PRO A 26 3.44 -10.46 10.83
C PRO A 26 3.38 -8.94 10.99
N PHE A 27 3.32 -8.48 12.25
CA PHE A 27 3.29 -7.05 12.60
C PHE A 27 4.29 -6.74 13.72
N GLY A 28 4.93 -5.58 13.68
CA GLY A 28 5.96 -5.19 14.66
C GLY A 28 6.64 -3.88 14.31
N LYS A 29 7.38 -3.29 15.25
CA LYS A 29 8.05 -1.98 15.10
C LYS A 29 9.11 -1.91 13.99
N LYS A 30 9.56 -3.07 13.50
CA LYS A 30 10.63 -3.20 12.50
C LYS A 30 10.12 -3.83 11.19
N ILE A 31 8.81 -3.79 10.97
CA ILE A 31 8.18 -4.38 9.79
C ILE A 31 7.80 -3.29 8.82
N LYS A 32 8.21 -3.46 7.57
CA LYS A 32 7.78 -2.67 6.43
C LYS A 32 6.91 -3.50 5.51
N TYR A 33 5.92 -2.87 4.90
CA TYR A 33 4.96 -3.49 4.01
C TYR A 33 5.31 -3.14 2.57
N ARG A 34 5.66 -4.15 1.76
CA ARG A 34 5.78 -3.99 0.32
C ARG A 34 4.39 -4.14 -0.30
N VAL A 35 3.89 -3.07 -0.89
CA VAL A 35 2.59 -3.00 -1.59
C VAL A 35 2.83 -2.76 -3.07
N ARG A 36 1.94 -3.25 -3.93
CA ARG A 36 1.89 -2.84 -5.33
C ARG A 36 0.80 -1.81 -5.56
N ILE A 37 1.18 -0.70 -6.18
CA ILE A 37 0.29 0.37 -6.64
C ILE A 37 0.51 0.51 -8.14
N ASP A 38 -0.55 0.33 -8.92
CA ASP A 38 -0.50 0.13 -10.37
C ASP A 38 0.42 -1.06 -10.70
N ASP A 39 1.56 -0.80 -11.34
CA ASP A 39 2.58 -1.80 -11.70
C ASP A 39 3.90 -1.63 -10.93
N THR A 40 3.93 -0.75 -9.93
CA THR A 40 5.14 -0.44 -9.14
C THR A 40 4.99 -0.89 -7.69
N HIS A 41 6.07 -1.41 -7.12
CA HIS A 41 6.13 -1.79 -5.70
C HIS A 41 6.68 -0.65 -4.86
N TYR A 42 6.01 -0.37 -3.75
CA TYR A 42 6.40 0.63 -2.76
C TYR A 42 6.54 -0.04 -1.39
N VAL A 43 7.45 0.49 -0.57
CA VAL A 43 7.68 0.01 0.79
C VAL A 43 7.15 1.06 1.77
N ILE A 44 6.22 0.66 2.62
CA ILE A 44 5.50 1.51 3.56
C ILE A 44 5.81 1.06 4.99
N ASP A 45 6.07 2.01 5.88
CA ASP A 45 6.37 1.81 7.31
C ASP A 45 5.11 1.74 8.19
N SER A 46 3.98 2.25 7.71
CA SER A 46 2.68 2.17 8.37
C SER A 46 1.90 0.91 7.98
N ARG A 47 1.31 0.23 8.97
CA ARG A 47 0.34 -0.86 8.77
C ARG A 47 -1.01 -0.38 8.23
N ASN A 48 -1.37 0.86 8.57
CA ASN A 48 -2.69 1.42 8.30
C ASN A 48 -2.60 2.78 7.58
N PRO A 49 -1.92 2.87 6.42
CA PRO A 49 -1.87 4.11 5.66
C PRO A 49 -3.26 4.53 5.21
N THR A 50 -3.43 5.83 5.06
CA THR A 50 -4.58 6.46 4.43
C THR A 50 -4.51 6.35 2.91
N GLY A 51 -5.65 6.48 2.23
CA GLY A 51 -5.67 6.56 0.76
C GLY A 51 -4.77 7.69 0.23
N ARG A 52 -4.73 8.83 0.92
CA ARG A 52 -3.84 9.96 0.64
C ARG A 52 -2.37 9.55 0.68
N GLU A 53 -1.92 8.88 1.74
CA GLU A 53 -0.52 8.45 1.88
C GLU A 53 -0.13 7.47 0.75
N LEU A 54 -1.03 6.56 0.38
CA LEU A 54 -0.82 5.63 -0.74
C LEU A 54 -0.72 6.34 -2.11
N LEU A 55 -1.52 7.37 -2.34
CA LEU A 55 -1.42 8.19 -3.55
C LEU A 55 -0.13 9.00 -3.59
N VAL A 56 0.23 9.64 -2.48
CA VAL A 56 1.43 10.47 -2.36
C VAL A 56 2.70 9.64 -2.58
N ILE A 57 2.83 8.46 -1.96
CA ILE A 57 4.00 7.60 -2.15
C ILE A 57 4.13 7.10 -3.60
N ALA A 58 2.99 6.94 -4.29
CA ALA A 58 2.93 6.60 -5.71
C ALA A 58 3.15 7.79 -6.66
N GLY A 59 3.54 8.96 -6.14
CA GLY A 59 3.78 10.18 -6.91
C GLY A 59 2.50 10.86 -7.43
N LYS A 60 1.33 10.47 -6.94
CA LYS A 60 0.02 11.02 -7.37
C LYS A 60 -0.31 12.26 -6.53
N THR A 61 0.33 13.37 -6.85
CA THR A 61 0.17 14.66 -6.17
C THR A 61 -0.30 15.74 -7.17
N PRO A 62 -1.33 16.54 -6.86
CA PRO A 62 -2.16 16.49 -5.65
C PRO A 62 -3.04 15.23 -5.60
N PRO A 63 -3.18 14.57 -4.44
CA PRO A 63 -3.93 13.32 -4.31
C PRO A 63 -5.43 13.48 -4.61
N GLU A 64 -5.99 14.68 -4.47
CA GLU A 64 -7.38 15.01 -4.81
C GLU A 64 -7.70 14.87 -6.31
N GLN A 65 -6.68 14.74 -7.18
CA GLN A 65 -6.86 14.49 -8.61
C GLN A 65 -6.93 13.00 -8.97
N TYR A 66 -6.87 12.11 -7.99
CA TYR A 66 -6.79 10.67 -8.22
C TYR A 66 -7.76 9.90 -7.32
N ARG A 67 -8.40 8.88 -7.89
CA ARG A 67 -9.11 7.83 -7.16
C ARG A 67 -8.15 6.68 -6.86
N LEU A 68 -8.28 6.11 -5.68
CA LEU A 68 -7.58 4.88 -5.28
C LEU A 68 -8.59 3.73 -5.16
N ASP A 69 -8.38 2.67 -5.93
CA ASP A 69 -9.16 1.43 -5.85
C ASP A 69 -8.28 0.30 -5.33
N GLN A 70 -8.75 -0.42 -4.31
CA GLN A 70 -8.15 -1.64 -3.80
C GLN A 70 -8.72 -2.85 -4.55
N LYS A 71 -7.87 -3.65 -5.17
CA LYS A 71 -8.26 -4.95 -5.72
C LYS A 71 -8.17 -6.03 -4.64
N LEU A 72 -9.28 -6.70 -4.41
CA LEU A 72 -9.43 -7.78 -3.44
C LEU A 72 -9.41 -9.15 -4.13
N ARG A 73 -9.11 -10.18 -3.34
CA ARG A 73 -9.19 -11.57 -3.79
C ARG A 73 -10.55 -11.88 -4.43
N GLY A 74 -10.52 -12.53 -5.60
CA GLY A 74 -11.73 -12.86 -6.36
C GLY A 74 -12.15 -11.78 -7.35
N GLY A 75 -11.33 -10.73 -7.55
CA GLY A 75 -11.56 -9.71 -8.58
C GLY A 75 -12.47 -8.58 -8.17
N LEU A 76 -12.96 -8.58 -6.92
CA LEU A 76 -13.72 -7.45 -6.37
C LEU A 76 -12.81 -6.22 -6.24
N THR A 77 -13.38 -5.04 -6.46
CA THR A 77 -12.69 -3.77 -6.25
C THR A 77 -13.44 -2.93 -5.23
N LYS A 78 -12.70 -2.23 -4.37
CA LYS A 78 -13.23 -1.33 -3.37
C LYS A 78 -12.56 0.03 -3.52
N LYS A 79 -13.36 1.08 -3.70
CA LYS A 79 -12.86 2.46 -3.64
C LYS A 79 -12.39 2.76 -2.21
N ILE A 80 -11.23 3.40 -2.09
CA ILE A 80 -10.66 3.89 -0.83
C ILE A 80 -10.71 5.42 -0.86
N GLU A 81 -11.35 6.03 0.14
CA GLU A 81 -11.35 7.49 0.26
C GLU A 81 -10.01 8.03 0.76
N LEU A 82 -9.73 9.32 0.53
CA LEU A 82 -8.43 9.92 0.87
C LEU A 82 -8.05 9.77 2.34
N ASP A 83 -9.00 9.95 3.25
CA ASP A 83 -8.77 9.85 4.70
C ASP A 83 -9.13 8.47 5.27
N GLU A 84 -9.55 7.53 4.41
CA GLU A 84 -9.83 6.15 4.82
C GLU A 84 -8.52 5.40 5.07
N ARG A 85 -8.42 4.76 6.25
CA ARG A 85 -7.28 3.91 6.61
C ARG A 85 -7.45 2.50 6.05
N VAL A 86 -6.42 2.00 5.40
CA VAL A 86 -6.38 0.64 4.83
C VAL A 86 -5.51 -0.27 5.66
N ASN A 87 -6.03 -1.40 6.14
CA ASN A 87 -5.22 -2.40 6.82
C ASN A 87 -4.43 -3.25 5.81
N LEU A 88 -3.14 -2.97 5.65
CA LEU A 88 -2.26 -3.73 4.74
C LEU A 88 -2.02 -5.17 5.22
N ALA A 89 -2.33 -5.46 6.48
CA ALA A 89 -2.25 -6.81 7.02
C ALA A 89 -3.55 -7.62 6.86
N GLN A 90 -4.59 -7.04 6.25
CA GLN A 90 -5.80 -7.80 5.99
C GLN A 90 -5.55 -8.81 4.86
N PRO A 91 -5.89 -10.10 5.04
CA PRO A 91 -5.77 -11.08 3.97
C PRO A 91 -6.69 -10.69 2.81
N GLY A 92 -6.15 -10.77 1.59
CA GLY A 92 -6.90 -10.49 0.36
C GLY A 92 -6.62 -9.15 -0.29
N VAL A 93 -5.67 -8.34 0.19
CA VAL A 93 -5.14 -7.19 -0.57
C VAL A 93 -4.24 -7.72 -1.70
N GLU A 94 -4.67 -7.59 -2.95
CA GLU A 94 -3.87 -8.02 -4.10
C GLU A 94 -2.99 -6.90 -4.65
N ARG A 95 -3.58 -5.71 -4.86
CA ARG A 95 -2.91 -4.50 -5.35
C ARG A 95 -3.82 -3.29 -5.21
N PHE A 96 -3.22 -2.11 -5.31
CA PHE A 96 -3.95 -0.84 -5.46
C PHE A 96 -3.85 -0.35 -6.91
N MET A 97 -4.85 0.40 -7.35
CA MET A 97 -4.92 1.00 -8.68
C MET A 97 -5.27 2.48 -8.54
N THR A 98 -4.59 3.33 -9.29
CA THR A 98 -4.81 4.77 -9.31
C THR A 98 -5.51 5.17 -10.61
N ILE A 99 -6.51 6.04 -10.51
CA ILE A 99 -7.30 6.49 -11.66
C ILE A 99 -7.39 8.02 -11.60
N PRO A 100 -6.91 8.76 -12.60
CA PRO A 100 -7.10 10.21 -12.68
C PRO A 100 -8.59 10.56 -12.69
N LEU A 101 -9.00 11.54 -11.88
CA LEU A 101 -10.37 12.02 -11.83
C LEU A 101 -10.71 12.95 -13.01
N ASP A 102 -9.70 13.55 -13.64
CA ASP A 102 -9.82 14.44 -14.81
C ASP A 102 -9.99 13.69 -16.15
N ALA A 103 -10.29 12.40 -16.13
CA ALA A 103 -10.60 11.65 -17.36
C ALA A 103 -12.04 11.92 -17.84
N THR A 104 -12.38 13.18 -18.11
CA THR A 104 -13.37 13.49 -19.15
C THR A 104 -12.68 13.29 -20.50
N GLU A 105 -12.81 12.08 -21.06
CA GLU A 105 -12.69 11.91 -22.50
C GLU A 105 -13.76 12.80 -23.15
N GLY A 106 -13.32 13.84 -23.86
CA GLY A 106 -14.12 14.55 -24.85
C GLY A 106 -14.03 13.89 -26.21
#